data_AF-A0A916V7W1-F1
#
_entry.id   AF-A0A916V7W1-F1
#
_cell.length_a   1.000
_cell.length_b   1.000
_cell.length_c   1.000
_cell.angle_alpha   90.00
_cell.angle_beta   90.00
_cell.angle_gamma   90.00
#
_symmetry.space_group_name_H-M   'P 1'
#
loop_
_entity.id
_entity.type
_entity.pdbx_description
1 polymer ?
#
loop_
_entity_poly.entity_id
_entity_poly.type
_entity_poly.pdbx_seq_one_letter_code
_entity_poly.pdbx_strand_id
1 'polypeptide(L)'
;MSSVRLLEDLRENHGREVNRAFVQILAEAVGNIASIKEEDWTYQTPRLEVEIPTVSIGLDGTCMLMCGEGFRQAMVGTISLYDREGERQHTTYIAASPEYGREIFLARLRREVEQSKRLYPNAHYQGLADGAPENWTFLNSVTATQILDFYHATQYLDKFAKAIHPRSVESQKAWMDTHCHKLKHDAGFAKVLLAEMEIIQPKRVSKSVLEGFQDAIT
;
A
#
# COMPACT_ATOMS: atom_id res chain seq x y z
N MET A 1 18.20 -9.90 0.59
CA MET A 1 19.40 -10.54 0.00
C MET A 1 19.00 -11.96 -0.42
N SER A 2 19.41 -12.45 -1.60
CA SER A 2 19.10 -13.84 -1.99
C SER A 2 19.98 -14.83 -1.23
N SER A 3 19.55 -16.08 -1.11
CA SER A 3 20.37 -17.12 -0.45
C SER A 3 21.73 -17.30 -1.14
N VAL A 4 21.80 -17.15 -2.47
CA VAL A 4 23.06 -17.26 -3.22
C VAL A 4 24.03 -16.14 -2.83
N ARG A 5 23.55 -14.88 -2.78
CA ARG A 5 24.39 -13.76 -2.37
C ARG A 5 24.83 -13.86 -0.91
N LEU A 6 24.00 -14.41 -0.02
CA LEU A 6 24.41 -14.65 1.36
C LEU A 6 25.54 -15.69 1.45
N LEU A 7 25.51 -16.73 0.62
CA LEU A 7 26.60 -17.71 0.58
C LEU A 7 27.90 -17.08 0.10
N GLU A 8 27.84 -16.25 -0.94
CA GLU A 8 28.99 -15.49 -1.45
C GLU A 8 29.57 -14.58 -0.35
N ASP A 9 28.71 -13.82 0.34
CA ASP A 9 29.08 -12.93 1.43
C ASP A 9 29.75 -13.67 2.60
N LEU A 10 29.15 -14.78 3.07
CA LEU A 10 29.73 -15.61 4.14
C LEU A 10 31.09 -16.20 3.76
N ARG A 11 31.25 -16.59 2.50
CA ARG A 11 32.53 -17.11 2.00
C ARG A 11 33.57 -16.00 1.92
N GLU A 12 33.22 -14.86 1.33
CA GLU A 12 34.17 -13.78 1.03
C GLU A 12 34.59 -13.00 2.28
N ASN A 13 33.62 -12.67 3.15
CA ASN A 13 33.90 -11.84 4.33
C ASN A 13 34.28 -12.67 5.55
N HIS A 14 33.86 -13.93 5.64
CA HIS A 14 34.01 -14.74 6.86
C HIS A 14 34.70 -16.09 6.61
N GLY A 15 35.07 -16.43 5.37
CA GLY A 15 35.71 -17.70 5.04
C GLY A 15 34.83 -18.93 5.32
N ARG A 16 33.50 -18.74 5.39
CA ARG A 16 32.55 -19.80 5.76
C ARG A 16 31.80 -20.30 4.53
N GLU A 17 32.05 -21.55 4.18
CA GLU A 17 31.25 -22.27 3.19
C GLU A 17 30.11 -23.01 3.90
N VAL A 18 28.87 -22.70 3.52
CA VAL A 18 27.67 -23.37 4.03
C VAL A 18 26.77 -23.79 2.87
N ASN A 19 25.94 -24.82 3.09
CA ASN A 19 24.99 -25.26 2.06
C ASN A 19 23.81 -24.27 1.97
N ARG A 20 23.31 -24.00 0.76
CA ARG A 20 22.10 -23.21 0.55
C ARG A 20 20.90 -23.71 1.37
N ALA A 21 20.73 -25.02 1.47
CA ALA A 21 19.65 -25.62 2.26
C ALA A 21 19.76 -25.27 3.74
N PHE A 22 20.98 -25.18 4.29
CA PHE A 22 21.19 -24.75 5.68
C PHE A 22 20.69 -23.33 5.91
N VAL A 23 21.01 -22.40 5.00
CA VAL A 23 20.52 -21.01 5.04
C VAL A 23 18.99 -20.97 4.99
N GLN A 24 18.38 -21.75 4.09
CA GLN A 24 16.92 -21.78 3.93
C GLN A 24 16.22 -22.34 5.18
N ILE A 25 16.70 -23.46 5.71
CA ILE A 25 16.17 -24.09 6.93
C ILE A 25 16.32 -23.16 8.13
N LEU A 26 17.47 -22.49 8.26
CA LEU A 26 17.69 -21.54 9.35
C LEU A 26 16.73 -20.34 9.25
N ALA A 27 16.58 -19.77 8.05
CA ALA A 27 15.65 -18.67 7.82
C ALA A 27 14.20 -19.08 8.10
N GLU A 28 13.79 -20.28 7.70
CA GLU A 28 12.48 -20.85 7.99
C GLU A 28 12.28 -21.07 9.50
N ALA A 29 13.27 -21.65 10.19
CA ALA A 29 13.20 -21.87 11.64
C ALA A 29 13.05 -20.56 12.42
N VAL A 30 13.85 -19.54 12.08
CA VAL A 30 13.75 -18.20 12.69
C VAL A 30 12.41 -17.55 12.34
N GLY A 31 11.95 -17.67 11.09
CA GLY A 31 10.65 -17.17 10.65
C GLY A 31 9.50 -17.79 11.44
N ASN A 32 9.51 -19.11 11.63
CA ASN A 32 8.49 -19.82 12.41
C ASN A 32 8.48 -19.36 13.88
N ILE A 33 9.65 -19.16 14.49
CA ILE A 33 9.74 -18.61 15.85
C ILE A 33 9.16 -17.20 15.88
N ALA A 34 9.50 -16.34 14.92
CA ALA A 34 8.98 -14.98 14.84
C ALA A 34 7.45 -14.97 14.70
N SER A 35 6.89 -15.79 13.81
CA SER A 35 5.44 -15.90 13.60
C SER A 35 4.70 -16.37 14.85
N ILE A 36 5.22 -17.38 15.56
CA ILE A 36 4.62 -17.85 16.81
C ILE A 36 4.67 -16.75 17.87
N LYS A 37 5.79 -16.02 17.95
CA LYS A 37 5.95 -14.95 18.95
C LYS A 37 5.09 -13.74 18.66
N GLU A 38 4.80 -13.44 17.40
CA GLU A 38 3.95 -12.30 17.01
C GLU A 38 2.52 -12.39 17.58
N GLU A 39 2.01 -13.59 17.89
CA GLU A 39 0.70 -13.72 18.52
C GLU A 39 0.65 -13.15 19.95
N ASP A 40 1.78 -13.24 20.67
CA ASP A 40 1.94 -12.76 22.05
C ASP A 40 2.68 -11.41 22.11
N TRP A 41 3.51 -11.12 21.12
CA TRP A 41 4.35 -9.93 21.06
C TRP A 41 3.60 -8.80 20.41
N THR A 42 3.42 -7.75 21.21
CA THR A 42 2.89 -6.51 20.73
C THR A 42 4.03 -5.63 20.23
N TYR A 43 3.92 -5.04 19.04
CA TYR A 43 4.90 -4.07 18.58
C TYR A 43 4.91 -2.89 19.57
N GLN A 44 6.08 -2.63 20.15
CA GLN A 44 6.24 -1.48 21.02
C GLN A 44 6.27 -0.22 20.15
N THR A 45 5.18 0.53 20.15
CA THR A 45 5.19 1.88 19.60
C THR A 45 6.21 2.72 20.37
N PRO A 46 7.15 3.41 19.70
CA PRO A 46 8.13 4.25 20.39
C PRO A 46 7.42 5.32 21.21
N ARG A 47 8.05 5.76 22.30
CA ARG A 47 7.58 6.96 23.01
C ARG A 47 7.82 8.16 22.12
N LEU A 48 6.76 8.78 21.66
CA LEU A 48 6.82 9.99 20.84
C LEU A 48 6.61 11.20 21.75
N GLU A 49 7.48 12.21 21.61
CA GLU A 49 7.41 13.46 22.38
C GLU A 49 6.46 14.49 21.73
N VAL A 50 5.89 14.13 20.58
CA VAL A 50 4.93 14.93 19.82
C VAL A 50 3.54 14.33 19.92
N GLU A 51 2.51 15.18 19.83
CA GLU A 51 1.13 14.70 19.76
C GLU A 51 0.88 14.06 18.39
N ILE A 52 0.09 12.97 18.40
CA ILE A 52 -0.33 12.26 17.19
C ILE A 52 -1.84 12.51 16.99
N PRO A 53 -2.23 13.58 16.27
CA PRO A 53 -3.63 13.84 15.97
C PRO A 53 -4.18 12.92 14.87
N THR A 54 -3.35 12.26 14.06
CA THR A 54 -3.82 11.42 12.96
C THR A 54 -3.09 10.08 12.91
N VAL A 55 -3.86 9.01 12.74
CA VAL A 55 -3.37 7.65 12.49
C VAL A 55 -3.90 7.18 11.14
N SER A 56 -3.00 6.87 10.21
CA SER A 56 -3.36 6.33 8.89
C SER A 56 -3.22 4.81 8.87
N ILE A 57 -4.27 4.11 8.45
CA ILE A 57 -4.30 2.67 8.27
C ILE A 57 -4.22 2.37 6.78
N GLY A 58 -3.05 1.93 6.33
CA GLY A 58 -2.81 1.52 4.96
C GLY A 58 -3.11 0.05 4.73
N LEU A 59 -3.70 -0.29 3.58
CA LEU A 59 -3.95 -1.67 3.16
C LEU A 59 -3.68 -1.80 1.65
N ASP A 60 -2.83 -2.75 1.28
CA ASP A 60 -2.46 -3.04 -0.11
C ASP A 60 -2.11 -4.53 -0.27
N GLY A 61 -1.98 -4.98 -1.51
CA GLY A 61 -1.53 -6.33 -1.83
C GLY A 61 -0.72 -6.40 -3.11
N THR A 62 0.21 -7.35 -3.18
CA THR A 62 1.05 -7.57 -4.36
C THR A 62 1.06 -9.03 -4.78
N CYS A 63 1.17 -9.31 -6.07
CA CYS A 63 1.19 -10.67 -6.58
C CYS A 63 2.60 -11.27 -6.51
N MET A 64 2.72 -12.42 -5.85
CA MET A 64 3.93 -13.24 -5.79
C MET A 64 3.74 -14.52 -6.61
N LEU A 65 4.74 -14.88 -7.41
CA LEU A 65 4.74 -16.16 -8.13
C LEU A 65 5.12 -17.29 -7.17
N MET A 66 4.17 -18.16 -6.88
CA MET A 66 4.34 -19.33 -6.02
C MET A 66 4.71 -20.55 -6.86
N CYS A 67 5.72 -21.30 -6.43
CA CYS A 67 6.16 -22.49 -7.14
C CYS A 67 5.03 -23.53 -7.21
N GLY A 68 4.60 -23.90 -8.41
CA GLY A 68 3.53 -24.89 -8.62
C GLY A 68 2.10 -24.37 -8.45
N GLU A 69 1.91 -23.13 -7.98
CA GLU A 69 0.58 -22.57 -7.70
C GLU A 69 0.23 -21.28 -8.47
N GLY A 70 1.16 -20.79 -9.28
CA GLY A 70 0.97 -19.56 -10.05
C GLY A 70 1.01 -18.30 -9.17
N PHE A 71 0.42 -17.21 -9.66
CA PHE A 71 0.41 -15.94 -8.93
C PHE A 71 -0.62 -15.96 -7.80
N ARG A 72 -0.17 -15.58 -6.60
CA ARG A 72 -1.00 -15.42 -5.41
C ARG A 72 -0.74 -14.05 -4.79
N GLN A 73 -1.73 -13.48 -4.12
CA GLN A 73 -1.61 -12.16 -3.51
C GLN A 73 -1.00 -12.28 -2.11
N ALA A 74 0.10 -11.58 -1.87
CA ALA A 74 0.61 -11.27 -0.55
C ALA A 74 0.01 -9.94 -0.08
N MET A 75 -0.29 -9.85 1.21
CA MET A 75 -0.95 -8.67 1.78
C MET A 75 0.04 -7.84 2.60
N VAL A 76 -0.12 -6.52 2.55
CA VAL A 76 0.67 -5.56 3.33
C VAL A 76 -0.27 -4.53 3.95
N GLY A 77 0.00 -4.20 5.21
CA GLY A 77 -0.71 -3.21 5.99
C GLY A 77 0.26 -2.26 6.66
N THR A 78 -0.17 -1.03 6.87
CA THR A 78 0.61 -0.03 7.62
C THR A 78 -0.26 0.66 8.65
N ILE A 79 0.34 1.00 9.78
CA ILE A 79 -0.23 1.91 10.77
C ILE A 79 0.76 3.04 10.94
N SER A 80 0.44 4.20 10.37
CA SER A 80 1.34 5.37 10.35
C SER A 80 0.83 6.47 11.26
N LEU A 81 1.72 6.98 12.10
CA LEU A 81 1.45 8.03 13.08
C LEU A 81 1.93 9.37 12.53
N TYR A 82 1.05 10.37 12.51
CA TYR A 82 1.33 11.70 11.98
C TYR A 82 1.14 12.76 13.05
N ASP A 83 2.04 13.75 13.09
CA ASP A 83 1.95 14.91 13.96
C ASP A 83 0.98 15.98 13.39
N ARG A 84 0.96 17.17 14.00
CA ARG A 84 0.08 18.29 13.60
C ARG A 84 0.50 18.93 12.27
N GLU A 85 1.76 18.82 11.94
CA GLU A 85 2.38 19.31 10.72
C GLU A 85 2.13 18.36 9.54
N GLY A 86 1.63 17.15 9.81
CA GLY A 86 1.42 16.10 8.81
C GLY A 86 2.68 15.32 8.51
N GLU A 87 3.72 15.44 9.35
CA GLU A 87 4.95 14.67 9.25
C GLU A 87 4.79 13.32 9.91
N ARG A 88 5.32 12.29 9.24
CA ARG A 88 5.19 10.90 9.70
C ARG A 88 6.24 10.60 10.74
N GLN A 89 5.80 10.33 11.96
CA GLN A 89 6.65 10.08 13.12
C GLN A 89 7.03 8.61 13.26
N HIS A 90 6.13 7.70 12.89
CA HIS A 90 6.36 6.26 12.98
C HIS A 90 5.45 5.50 12.02
N THR A 91 5.90 4.31 11.60
CA THR A 91 5.05 3.33 10.91
C THR A 91 5.31 1.94 11.46
N THR A 92 4.24 1.27 11.85
CA THR A 92 4.24 -0.19 12.06
C THR A 92 3.81 -0.86 10.76
N TYR A 93 4.60 -1.84 10.31
CA TYR A 93 4.35 -2.59 9.08
C TYR A 93 3.88 -4.00 9.43
N ILE A 94 2.85 -4.46 8.74
CA ILE A 94 2.29 -5.80 8.89
C ILE A 94 2.25 -6.42 7.50
N ALA A 95 2.69 -7.66 7.37
CA ALA A 95 2.66 -8.37 6.11
C ALA A 95 2.33 -9.84 6.31
N ALA A 96 1.74 -10.43 5.27
CA ALA A 96 1.53 -11.86 5.19
C ALA A 96 1.98 -12.37 3.81
N SER A 97 2.64 -13.52 3.81
CA SER A 97 2.76 -14.32 2.59
C SER A 97 1.37 -14.67 2.05
N PRO A 98 1.25 -15.07 0.77
CA PRO A 98 -0.04 -15.45 0.26
C PRO A 98 -0.70 -16.57 1.06
N GLU A 99 -1.96 -16.37 1.40
CA GLU A 99 -2.80 -17.32 2.12
C GLU A 99 -4.09 -17.59 1.33
N TYR A 100 -4.81 -18.65 1.68
CA TYR A 100 -6.14 -18.85 1.11
C TYR A 100 -7.10 -17.88 1.80
N GLY A 101 -7.49 -16.83 1.08
CA GLY A 101 -8.20 -15.70 1.66
C GLY A 101 -7.24 -14.64 2.19
N ARG A 102 -7.69 -13.86 3.17
CA ARG A 102 -6.91 -12.78 3.81
C ARG A 102 -7.29 -12.56 5.27
N GLU A 103 -8.05 -13.48 5.84
CA GLU A 103 -8.70 -13.34 7.15
C GLU A 103 -7.68 -13.30 8.28
N ILE A 104 -6.61 -14.10 8.18
CA ILE A 104 -5.56 -14.15 9.20
C ILE A 104 -4.78 -12.83 9.18
N PHE A 105 -4.42 -12.35 7.99
CA PHE A 105 -3.80 -11.04 7.82
C PHE A 105 -4.69 -9.91 8.38
N LEU A 106 -5.98 -9.86 8.02
CA LEU A 106 -6.90 -8.83 8.48
C LEU A 106 -7.14 -8.89 10.00
N ALA A 107 -7.16 -10.09 10.59
CA ALA A 107 -7.24 -10.26 12.03
C ALA A 107 -5.98 -9.70 12.73
N ARG A 108 -4.79 -9.99 12.20
CA ARG A 108 -3.51 -9.42 12.69
C ARG A 108 -3.52 -7.89 12.61
N LEU A 109 -3.85 -7.34 11.45
CA LEU A 109 -3.96 -5.89 11.26
C LEU A 109 -4.96 -5.25 12.24
N ARG A 110 -6.13 -5.88 12.46
CA ARG A 110 -7.12 -5.38 13.42
C ARG A 110 -6.56 -5.30 14.84
N ARG A 111 -5.82 -6.31 15.31
CA ARG A 111 -5.23 -6.29 16.67
C ARG A 111 -4.30 -5.10 16.88
N GLU A 112 -3.46 -4.81 15.89
CA GLU A 112 -2.52 -3.69 15.93
C GLU A 112 -3.23 -2.33 15.84
N VAL A 113 -4.31 -2.24 15.05
CA VAL A 113 -5.16 -1.04 15.01
C VAL A 113 -5.83 -0.78 16.36
N GLU A 114 -6.37 -1.82 17.00
CA GLU A 114 -6.99 -1.69 18.32
C GLU A 114 -5.99 -1.32 19.42
N GLN A 115 -4.74 -1.79 19.32
CA GLN A 115 -3.67 -1.30 20.19
C GLN A 115 -3.38 0.19 19.94
N SER A 116 -3.31 0.60 18.67
CA SER A 116 -3.09 2.00 18.32
C SER A 116 -4.20 2.89 18.85
N LYS A 117 -5.46 2.44 18.82
CA LYS A 117 -6.62 3.13 19.43
C LYS A 117 -6.52 3.26 20.94
N ARG A 118 -5.92 2.29 21.64
CA ARG A 118 -5.64 2.41 23.08
C ARG A 118 -4.58 3.46 23.38
N LEU A 119 -3.56 3.59 22.52
CA LEU A 119 -2.47 4.55 22.69
C LEU A 119 -2.87 5.97 22.26
N TYR A 120 -3.68 6.09 21.20
CA TYR A 120 -4.07 7.35 20.59
C TYR A 120 -5.61 7.44 20.44
N PRO A 121 -6.38 7.39 21.55
CA PRO A 121 -7.83 7.29 21.52
C PRO A 121 -8.55 8.50 20.91
N ASN A 122 -7.87 9.66 20.90
CA ASN A 122 -8.42 10.92 20.37
C ASN A 122 -7.93 11.24 18.95
N ALA A 123 -7.08 10.39 18.36
CA ALA A 123 -6.58 10.62 17.02
C ALA A 123 -7.68 10.38 15.97
N HIS A 124 -7.58 11.09 14.86
CA HIS A 124 -8.37 10.83 13.68
C HIS A 124 -7.82 9.60 12.94
N TYR A 125 -8.68 8.61 12.70
CA TYR A 125 -8.30 7.39 11.97
C TYR A 125 -8.67 7.50 10.49
N GLN A 126 -7.67 7.50 9.62
CA GLN A 126 -7.80 7.66 8.17
C GLN A 126 -7.44 6.33 7.49
N GLY A 127 -8.32 5.79 6.65
CA GLY A 127 -8.02 4.62 5.82
C GLY A 127 -7.34 5.05 4.52
N LEU A 128 -6.32 4.31 4.10
CA LEU A 128 -5.56 4.51 2.86
C LEU A 128 -5.48 3.18 2.12
N ALA A 129 -6.03 3.10 0.91
CA ALA A 129 -5.96 1.89 0.10
C ALA A 129 -6.05 2.23 -1.40
N ASP A 130 -5.81 1.21 -2.21
CA ASP A 130 -6.16 1.22 -3.63
C ASP A 130 -7.70 1.22 -3.83
N GLY A 131 -8.14 1.22 -5.08
CA GLY A 131 -9.56 1.22 -5.43
C GLY A 131 -10.30 -0.10 -5.14
N ALA A 132 -9.67 -1.12 -4.53
CA ALA A 132 -10.26 -2.44 -4.40
C ALA A 132 -11.39 -2.48 -3.33
N PRO A 133 -12.65 -2.85 -3.69
CA PRO A 133 -13.82 -2.82 -2.79
C PRO A 133 -13.66 -3.57 -1.46
N GLU A 134 -12.98 -4.71 -1.51
CA GLU A 134 -12.57 -5.50 -0.34
C GLU A 134 -11.80 -4.72 0.73
N ASN A 135 -10.86 -3.87 0.33
CA ASN A 135 -9.99 -3.15 1.27
C ASN A 135 -10.83 -2.15 2.07
N TRP A 136 -11.77 -1.49 1.39
CA TRP A 136 -12.72 -0.57 2.00
C TRP A 136 -13.67 -1.25 2.97
N THR A 137 -14.07 -2.50 2.71
CA THR A 137 -14.92 -3.27 3.64
C THR A 137 -14.25 -3.40 5.01
N PHE A 138 -12.95 -3.70 5.05
CA PHE A 138 -12.18 -3.75 6.30
C PHE A 138 -11.98 -2.34 6.89
N LEU A 139 -11.48 -1.39 6.09
CA LEU A 139 -11.13 -0.05 6.57
C LEU A 139 -12.35 0.69 7.15
N ASN A 140 -13.54 0.54 6.56
CA ASN A 140 -14.80 1.09 7.08
C ASN A 140 -15.06 0.71 8.54
N SER A 141 -14.61 -0.47 8.97
CA SER A 141 -14.84 -0.94 10.35
C SER A 141 -13.83 -0.39 11.36
N VAL A 142 -12.74 0.24 10.91
CA VAL A 142 -11.65 0.67 11.79
C VAL A 142 -11.21 2.13 11.60
N THR A 143 -11.68 2.82 10.56
CA THR A 143 -11.34 4.22 10.26
C THR A 143 -12.58 5.12 10.19
N ALA A 144 -12.37 6.43 10.40
CA ALA A 144 -13.41 7.45 10.35
C ALA A 144 -13.55 8.06 8.93
N THR A 145 -12.44 8.21 8.21
CA THR A 145 -12.43 8.64 6.80
C THR A 145 -11.59 7.70 5.97
N GLN A 146 -11.68 7.85 4.64
CA GLN A 146 -10.95 7.07 3.65
C GLN A 146 -10.37 7.97 2.57
N ILE A 147 -9.20 7.59 2.05
CA ILE A 147 -8.52 8.29 0.97
C ILE A 147 -7.91 7.26 0.02
N LEU A 148 -8.12 7.45 -1.28
CA LEU A 148 -7.50 6.64 -2.31
C LEU A 148 -5.99 6.92 -2.34
N ASP A 149 -5.19 5.87 -2.46
CA ASP A 149 -3.75 6.00 -2.66
C ASP A 149 -3.42 6.85 -3.89
N PHE A 150 -2.48 7.78 -3.72
CA PHE A 150 -2.12 8.74 -4.76
C PHE A 150 -1.61 8.05 -6.02
N TYR A 151 -0.76 7.03 -5.89
CA TYR A 151 -0.19 6.35 -7.05
C TYR A 151 -1.27 5.57 -7.81
N HIS A 152 -2.21 4.93 -7.10
CA HIS A 152 -3.37 4.33 -7.73
C HIS A 152 -4.27 5.37 -8.41
N ALA A 153 -4.52 6.52 -7.77
CA ALA A 153 -5.23 7.64 -8.40
C ALA A 153 -4.57 8.06 -9.73
N THR A 154 -3.23 8.13 -9.77
CA THR A 154 -2.52 8.48 -11.02
C THR A 154 -2.73 7.46 -12.16
N GLN A 155 -3.02 6.19 -11.86
CA GLN A 155 -3.32 5.20 -12.91
C GLN A 155 -4.67 5.47 -13.58
N TYR A 156 -5.67 5.92 -12.81
CA TYR A 156 -6.95 6.39 -13.37
C TYR A 156 -6.73 7.65 -14.23
N LEU A 157 -5.91 8.59 -13.74
CA LEU A 157 -5.55 9.78 -14.51
C LEU A 157 -4.81 9.44 -15.82
N ASP A 158 -3.92 8.44 -15.82
CA ASP A 158 -3.21 8.00 -17.03
C ASP A 158 -4.18 7.40 -18.07
N LYS A 159 -5.13 6.56 -17.62
CA LYS A 159 -6.21 6.05 -18.48
C LYS A 159 -7.02 7.21 -19.10
N PHE A 160 -7.37 8.20 -18.30
CA PHE A 160 -8.09 9.39 -18.75
C PHE A 160 -7.27 10.17 -19.80
N ALA A 161 -6.00 10.46 -19.51
CA ALA A 161 -5.10 11.20 -20.41
C ALA A 161 -4.96 10.51 -21.77
N LYS A 162 -4.84 9.18 -21.78
CA LYS A 162 -4.81 8.37 -23.02
C LYS A 162 -6.07 8.51 -23.85
N ALA A 163 -7.24 8.65 -23.23
CA ALA A 163 -8.51 8.81 -23.94
C ALA A 163 -8.67 10.20 -24.59
N ILE A 164 -8.15 11.26 -23.94
CA ILE A 164 -8.25 12.64 -24.44
C ILE A 164 -7.08 13.02 -25.38
N HIS A 165 -5.93 12.34 -25.26
CA HIS A 165 -4.74 12.54 -26.08
C HIS A 165 -4.20 11.23 -26.71
N PRO A 166 -5.00 10.44 -27.44
CA PRO A 166 -4.64 9.09 -27.89
C PRO A 166 -3.49 9.00 -28.90
N ARG A 167 -3.02 10.13 -29.45
CA ARG A 167 -1.98 10.18 -30.49
C ARG A 167 -0.76 11.02 -30.11
N SER A 168 -0.69 11.53 -28.88
CA SER A 168 0.47 12.32 -28.42
C SER A 168 0.82 11.94 -26.99
N VAL A 169 1.94 11.25 -26.84
CA VAL A 169 2.52 10.88 -25.54
C VAL A 169 2.98 12.14 -24.81
N GLU A 170 3.46 13.14 -25.54
CA GLU A 170 3.88 14.43 -24.98
C GLU A 170 2.69 15.15 -24.33
N SER A 171 1.53 15.17 -24.99
CA SER A 171 0.32 15.78 -24.44
C SER A 171 -0.24 15.00 -23.25
N GLN A 172 -0.20 13.66 -23.29
CA GLN A 172 -0.56 12.81 -22.14
C GLN A 172 0.31 13.14 -20.93
N LYS A 173 1.63 13.19 -21.14
CA LYS A 173 2.60 13.49 -20.08
C LYS A 173 2.41 14.90 -19.52
N ALA A 174 2.28 15.92 -20.37
CA ALA A 174 2.07 17.30 -19.93
C ALA A 174 0.78 17.45 -19.11
N TRP A 175 -0.28 16.75 -19.51
CA TRP A 175 -1.53 16.70 -18.75
C TRP A 175 -1.31 16.00 -17.39
N MET A 176 -0.70 14.82 -17.37
CA MET A 176 -0.38 14.08 -16.15
C MET A 176 0.48 14.89 -15.18
N ASP A 177 1.57 15.48 -15.65
CA ASP A 177 2.50 16.27 -14.83
C ASP A 177 1.77 17.44 -14.14
N THR A 178 0.91 18.15 -14.89
CA THR A 178 0.13 19.28 -14.38
C THR A 178 -0.88 18.84 -13.31
N HIS A 179 -1.69 17.83 -13.61
CA HIS A 179 -2.81 17.45 -12.75
C HIS A 179 -2.34 16.65 -11.53
N CYS A 180 -1.33 15.79 -11.67
CA CYS A 180 -0.72 15.10 -10.53
C CYS A 180 -0.02 16.07 -9.57
N HIS A 181 0.63 17.12 -10.09
CA HIS A 181 1.24 18.15 -9.24
C HIS A 181 0.18 18.86 -8.41
N LYS A 182 -0.89 19.37 -9.04
CA LYS A 182 -2.00 20.01 -8.34
C LYS A 182 -2.69 19.06 -7.36
N LEU A 183 -2.93 17.80 -7.75
CA LEU A 183 -3.56 16.81 -6.88
C LEU A 183 -2.75 16.57 -5.59
N LYS A 184 -1.42 16.66 -5.66
CA LYS A 184 -0.53 16.47 -4.52
C LYS A 184 -0.41 17.68 -3.61
N HIS A 185 -0.53 18.89 -4.16
CA HIS A 185 -0.17 20.12 -3.45
C HIS A 185 -1.37 21.06 -3.17
N ASP A 186 -2.45 20.95 -3.93
CA ASP A 186 -3.60 21.85 -3.85
C ASP A 186 -4.75 21.15 -3.12
N ALA A 187 -5.00 21.56 -1.88
CA ALA A 187 -6.08 21.02 -1.06
C ALA A 187 -7.44 21.19 -1.76
N GLY A 188 -8.20 20.08 -1.87
CA GLY A 188 -9.52 20.06 -2.51
C GLY A 188 -9.51 19.97 -4.04
N PHE A 189 -8.33 19.97 -4.69
CA PHE A 189 -8.23 19.91 -6.16
C PHE A 189 -8.84 18.63 -6.74
N ALA A 190 -8.85 17.51 -6.00
CA ALA A 190 -9.49 16.27 -6.44
C ALA A 190 -10.96 16.47 -6.89
N LYS A 191 -11.73 17.31 -6.19
CA LYS A 191 -13.13 17.62 -6.55
C LYS A 191 -13.21 18.48 -7.81
N VAL A 192 -12.29 19.42 -7.96
CA VAL A 192 -12.21 20.30 -9.14
C VAL A 192 -11.85 19.46 -10.36
N LEU A 193 -10.83 18.61 -10.23
CA LEU A 193 -10.38 17.71 -11.29
C LEU A 193 -11.48 16.75 -11.73
N LEU A 194 -12.21 16.14 -10.79
CA LEU A 194 -13.33 15.26 -11.13
C LEU A 194 -14.40 15.99 -11.95
N ALA A 195 -14.81 17.19 -11.52
CA ALA A 195 -15.80 17.99 -12.24
C ALA A 195 -15.30 18.42 -13.64
N GLU A 196 -14.00 18.72 -13.79
CA GLU A 196 -13.38 18.98 -15.09
C GLU A 196 -13.36 17.72 -15.99
N MET A 197 -13.10 16.55 -15.41
CA MET A 197 -13.05 15.29 -16.14
C MET A 197 -14.43 14.86 -16.65
N GLU A 198 -15.49 15.07 -15.85
CA GLU A 198 -16.88 14.71 -16.20
C GLU A 198 -17.43 15.45 -17.43
N ILE A 199 -16.94 16.66 -17.72
CA ILE A 199 -17.41 17.48 -18.85
C ILE A 199 -16.64 17.22 -20.16
N ILE A 200 -15.49 16.56 -20.10
CA ILE A 200 -14.65 16.29 -21.27
C ILE A 200 -15.15 15.03 -21.98
N GLN A 201 -15.25 15.08 -23.31
CA GLN A 201 -15.55 13.88 -24.08
C GLN A 201 -14.27 13.19 -24.56
N PRO A 202 -14.21 11.84 -24.50
CA PRO A 202 -13.06 11.10 -25.03
C PRO A 202 -13.01 11.23 -26.55
N LYS A 203 -11.80 11.13 -27.13
CA LYS A 203 -11.66 11.05 -28.59
C LYS A 203 -12.06 9.67 -29.10
N ARG A 204 -12.09 9.49 -30.43
CA ARG A 204 -12.29 8.18 -31.04
C ARG A 204 -11.12 7.25 -30.68
N VAL A 205 -11.38 6.32 -29.76
CA VAL A 205 -10.40 5.37 -29.20
C VAL A 205 -10.94 3.94 -29.22
N SER A 206 -10.10 2.96 -28.85
CA SER A 206 -10.55 1.58 -28.69
C SER A 206 -11.53 1.44 -27.52
N LYS A 207 -12.30 0.36 -27.53
CA LYS A 207 -13.23 0.03 -26.43
C LYS A 207 -12.52 0.02 -25.07
N SER A 208 -11.34 -0.58 -24.98
CA SER A 208 -10.55 -0.67 -23.75
C SER A 208 -10.13 0.69 -23.18
N VAL A 209 -9.81 1.66 -24.04
CA VAL A 209 -9.44 3.01 -23.60
C VAL A 209 -10.68 3.79 -23.17
N LEU A 210 -11.82 3.54 -23.81
CA LEU A 210 -13.10 4.14 -23.41
C LEU A 210 -13.59 3.61 -22.06
N GLU A 211 -13.45 2.31 -21.79
CA GLU A 211 -13.73 1.70 -20.48
C GLU A 211 -12.83 2.33 -19.42
N GLY A 212 -11.53 2.47 -19.68
CA GLY A 212 -10.60 3.12 -18.74
C GLY A 212 -10.88 4.61 -18.50
N PHE A 213 -11.46 5.32 -19.47
CA PHE A 213 -11.95 6.69 -19.29
C PHE A 213 -13.14 6.74 -18.34
N GLN A 214 -14.09 5.81 -18.48
CA GLN A 214 -15.26 5.71 -17.61
C GLN A 214 -14.86 5.35 -16.17
N ASP A 215 -13.96 4.37 -16.00
CA ASP A 215 -13.40 4.00 -14.69
C ASP A 215 -12.78 5.19 -13.95
N ALA A 216 -12.23 6.18 -14.68
CA ALA A 216 -11.53 7.30 -14.08
C ALA A 216 -12.46 8.41 -13.55
N ILE A 217 -13.74 8.39 -13.94
CA ILE A 217 -14.75 9.40 -13.56
C ILE A 217 -15.86 8.85 -12.65
N THR A 218 -15.77 7.58 -12.26
CA THR A 218 -16.74 6.88 -11.40
C THR A 218 -16.07 6.32 -10.16
#